data_AF-A0A2S4VG39-F1
#
_entry.id   AF-A0A2S4VG39-F1
#
_cell.length_a   1.000
_cell.length_b   1.000
_cell.length_c   1.000
_cell.angle_alpha   90.00
_cell.angle_beta   90.00
_cell.angle_gamma   90.00
#
_symmetry.space_group_name_H-M   'P 1'
#
loop_
_entity.id
_entity.type
_entity.pdbx_description
1 polymer ?
#
loop_
_entity_poly.entity_id
_entity_poly.type
_entity_poly.pdbx_seq_one_letter_code
_entity_poly.pdbx_strand_id
1 'polypeptide(L)'
;MITGVFDPPADRNCGYRCVAKALGYEDDDGWFTVRNEMLQEISDHKETYSKLQGGTEPITRIIKGLTVGSKKSNIVHSQWLDKLSQGQVLANIYIRPIVFLSAKESNTYLPLRSGPDDSDNPMPIYLLHVNGNHWVLAHMEGVEGVKPIPPVISATRMVSRSAKHWNNHILGGLALYQGK
;
A
#
# COMPACT_ATOMS: atom_id res chain seq x y z
N MET A 1 -7.77 11.05 -14.53
CA MET A 1 -6.37 11.13 -15.02
C MET A 1 -5.44 11.43 -13.85
N ILE A 2 -4.11 11.36 -13.98
CA ILE A 2 -3.22 11.92 -12.95
C ILE A 2 -3.33 13.45 -13.06
N THR A 3 -3.73 14.12 -11.99
CA THR A 3 -3.88 15.58 -11.95
C THR A 3 -2.76 16.28 -11.20
N GLY A 4 -1.97 15.52 -10.46
CA GLY A 4 -0.80 16.01 -9.76
C GLY A 4 -0.07 14.87 -9.06
N VAL A 5 1.09 15.20 -8.52
CA VAL A 5 1.88 14.29 -7.69
C VAL A 5 2.39 15.01 -6.47
N PHE A 6 2.49 14.30 -5.35
CA PHE A 6 3.35 14.69 -4.25
C PHE A 6 4.68 13.94 -4.38
N ASP A 7 5.76 14.70 -4.57
CA ASP A 7 7.12 14.21 -4.69
C ASP A 7 7.85 14.36 -3.34
N PRO A 8 8.06 13.27 -2.58
CA PRO A 8 8.71 13.34 -1.27
C PRO A 8 10.23 13.57 -1.42
N PRO A 9 10.89 14.09 -0.36
CA PRO A 9 12.34 14.22 -0.33
C PRO A 9 13.08 12.92 -0.64
N ALA A 10 14.27 13.03 -1.24
CA ALA A 10 15.14 11.90 -1.61
C ALA A 10 15.90 11.31 -0.40
N ASP A 11 15.20 11.05 0.70
CA ASP A 11 15.75 10.56 1.97
C ASP A 11 15.62 9.03 2.15
N ARG A 12 15.31 8.32 1.06
CA ARG A 12 15.10 6.87 1.01
C ARG A 12 13.85 6.36 1.76
N ASN A 13 12.96 7.25 2.21
CA ASN A 13 11.66 6.91 2.78
C ASN A 13 10.48 7.26 1.86
N CYS A 14 10.72 7.57 0.59
CA CYS A 14 9.73 8.09 -0.36
C CYS A 14 8.39 7.34 -0.35
N GLY A 15 8.41 6.00 -0.41
CA GLY A 15 7.19 5.20 -0.36
C GLY A 15 6.38 5.37 0.93
N TYR A 16 7.04 5.33 2.09
CA TYR A 16 6.40 5.52 3.39
C TYR A 16 5.92 6.96 3.61
N ARG A 17 6.66 7.94 3.08
CA ARG A 17 6.25 9.36 3.08
C ARG A 17 5.00 9.58 2.22
N CYS A 18 4.91 8.93 1.07
CA CYS A 18 3.72 8.96 0.23
C CYS A 18 2.49 8.41 0.96
N VAL A 19 2.66 7.27 1.66
CA VAL A 19 1.58 6.69 2.47
C VAL A 19 1.19 7.64 3.60
N ALA A 20 2.15 8.16 4.37
CA ALA A 20 1.89 9.12 5.45
C ALA A 20 1.14 10.36 4.95
N LYS A 21 1.56 10.92 3.80
CA LYS A 21 0.88 12.05 3.17
C LYS A 21 -0.56 11.71 2.77
N ALA A 22 -0.79 10.51 2.23
CA ALA A 22 -2.12 10.03 1.84
C ALA A 22 -3.06 9.72 3.02
N LEU A 23 -2.49 9.53 4.21
CA LEU A 23 -3.21 9.36 5.48
C LEU A 23 -3.44 10.68 6.22
N GLY A 24 -2.86 11.78 5.75
CA GLY A 24 -3.00 13.10 6.37
C GLY A 24 -2.14 13.29 7.62
N TYR A 25 -1.07 12.53 7.79
CA TYR A 25 -0.13 12.76 8.90
C TYR A 25 0.54 14.13 8.73
N GLU A 26 0.44 14.97 9.77
CA GLU A 26 0.93 16.36 9.75
C GLU A 26 2.43 16.49 10.05
N ASP A 27 3.04 15.47 10.66
CA ASP A 27 4.47 15.44 11.00
C ASP A 27 5.33 15.02 9.80
N ASP A 28 6.47 15.70 9.62
CA ASP A 28 7.49 15.35 8.63
C ASP A 28 8.07 13.94 8.87
N ASP A 29 7.91 13.38 10.06
CA ASP A 29 8.30 12.00 10.36
C ASP A 29 7.16 10.97 10.26
N GLY A 30 6.03 11.29 9.62
CA GLY A 30 4.92 10.36 9.44
C GLY A 30 5.32 9.02 8.79
N TRP A 31 6.41 8.99 8.02
CA TRP A 31 7.00 7.76 7.47
C TRP A 31 7.41 6.75 8.55
N PHE A 32 7.86 7.24 9.72
CA PHE A 32 8.27 6.40 10.84
C PHE A 32 7.05 5.79 11.54
N THR A 33 5.98 6.58 11.67
CA THR A 33 4.67 6.11 12.16
C THR A 33 4.14 4.98 11.28
N VAL A 34 4.13 5.17 9.95
CA VAL A 34 3.68 4.14 9.00
C VAL A 34 4.44 2.82 9.19
N ARG A 35 5.78 2.88 9.34
CA ARG A 35 6.60 1.68 9.58
C ARG A 35 6.20 0.96 10.87
N ASN A 36 5.98 1.70 11.95
CA ASN A 36 5.62 1.12 13.25
C ASN A 36 4.21 0.52 13.24
N GLU A 37 3.25 1.17 12.59
CA GLU A 37 1.90 0.62 12.41
C GLU A 37 1.91 -0.67 11.60
N MET A 38 2.72 -0.72 10.54
CA MET A 38 2.92 -1.95 9.77
C MET A 38 3.59 -3.07 10.59
N LEU A 39 4.56 -2.74 11.44
CA LEU A 39 5.18 -3.71 12.35
C LEU A 39 4.16 -4.26 13.35
N GLN A 40 3.32 -3.39 13.91
CA GLN A 40 2.26 -3.76 14.83
C GLN A 40 1.23 -4.67 14.15
N GLU A 41 0.76 -4.29 12.96
CA GLU A 41 -0.14 -5.09 12.12
C GLU A 41 0.41 -6.50 11.86
N ILE A 42 1.70 -6.61 11.53
CA ILE A 42 2.36 -7.90 11.32
C ILE A 42 2.45 -8.69 12.63
N SER A 43 2.75 -8.03 13.75
CA SER A 43 2.82 -8.67 15.06
C SER A 43 1.47 -9.27 15.48
N ASP A 44 0.39 -8.51 15.30
CA ASP A 44 -0.96 -8.90 15.69
C ASP A 44 -1.51 -10.05 14.83
N HIS A 45 -1.00 -10.22 13.60
CA HIS A 45 -1.47 -11.20 12.63
C HIS A 45 -0.33 -12.10 12.10
N LYS A 46 0.65 -12.41 12.96
CA LYS A 46 1.92 -13.07 12.58
C LYS A 46 1.72 -14.36 11.78
N GLU A 47 0.81 -15.23 12.20
CA GLU A 47 0.57 -16.50 11.52
C GLU A 47 0.02 -16.29 10.10
N THR A 48 -0.92 -15.37 9.95
CA THR A 48 -1.52 -15.01 8.65
C THR A 48 -0.47 -14.46 7.70
N TYR A 49 0.35 -13.51 8.15
CA TYR A 49 1.40 -12.94 7.32
C TYR A 49 2.52 -13.92 6.98
N SER A 50 2.88 -14.80 7.92
CA SER A 50 3.82 -15.89 7.64
C SER A 50 3.30 -16.77 6.50
N LYS A 51 2.04 -17.22 6.57
CA LYS A 51 1.43 -18.03 5.49
C LYS A 51 1.34 -17.28 4.17
N LEU A 52 0.92 -16.02 4.19
CA LEU A 52 0.80 -15.18 3.00
C LEU A 52 2.14 -14.99 2.28
N GLN A 53 3.21 -14.78 3.05
CA GLN A 53 4.54 -14.47 2.50
C GLN A 53 5.37 -15.72 2.17
N GLY A 54 4.82 -16.92 2.37
CA GLY A 54 5.52 -18.18 2.08
C GLY A 54 6.41 -18.70 3.20
N GLY A 55 6.15 -18.28 4.45
CA GLY A 55 6.75 -18.82 5.66
C GLY A 55 7.52 -17.81 6.50
N THR A 56 8.25 -18.32 7.49
CA THR A 56 8.95 -17.53 8.51
C THR A 56 10.07 -16.67 7.96
N GLU A 57 10.84 -17.16 6.98
CA GLU A 57 11.99 -16.43 6.46
C GLU A 57 11.58 -15.16 5.68
N PRO A 58 10.65 -15.20 4.70
CA PRO A 58 10.17 -14.01 4.03
C PRO A 58 9.61 -12.95 4.99
N ILE A 59 8.76 -13.34 5.95
CA ILE A 59 8.19 -12.38 6.91
C ILE A 59 9.25 -11.77 7.83
N THR A 60 10.29 -12.53 8.20
CA THR A 60 11.41 -12.00 8.99
C THR A 60 12.19 -10.94 8.21
N ARG A 61 12.37 -11.12 6.89
CA ARG A 61 13.00 -10.11 6.02
C ARG A 61 12.15 -8.84 5.93
N ILE A 62 10.83 -8.98 5.82
CA ILE A 62 9.90 -7.84 5.81
C ILE A 62 9.98 -7.07 7.12
N ILE A 63 9.91 -7.76 8.27
CA ILE A 63 10.06 -7.15 9.60
C ILE A 63 11.40 -6.39 9.67
N LYS A 64 12.51 -7.01 9.27
CA LYS A 64 13.82 -6.36 9.25
C LYS A 64 13.87 -5.12 8.35
N GLY A 65 13.20 -5.15 7.20
CA GLY A 65 13.09 -4.01 6.30
C GLY A 65 12.26 -2.85 6.87
N LEU A 66 11.26 -3.16 7.69
CA LEU A 66 10.42 -2.18 8.37
C LEU A 66 11.08 -1.59 9.62
N THR A 67 11.82 -2.39 10.37
CA THR A 67 12.47 -1.97 11.62
C THR A 67 13.54 -0.92 11.38
N VAL A 68 13.32 0.26 11.96
CA VAL A 68 14.24 1.39 11.94
C VAL A 68 14.41 1.87 13.39
N GLY A 69 15.65 2.07 13.84
CA GLY A 69 15.93 2.37 15.25
C GLY A 69 15.47 3.75 15.70
N SER A 70 15.50 4.74 14.80
CA SER A 70 15.02 6.10 15.10
C SER A 70 14.71 6.88 13.82
N LYS A 71 14.03 8.01 13.97
CA LYS A 71 13.79 9.00 12.91
C LYS A 71 15.09 9.51 12.24
N LYS A 72 16.24 9.40 12.91
CA LYS A 72 17.56 9.85 12.40
C LYS A 72 18.37 8.73 11.73
N SER A 73 17.85 7.51 11.70
CA SER A 73 18.58 6.36 11.16
C SER A 73 18.77 6.48 9.64
N ASN A 74 19.96 6.15 9.17
CA ASN A 74 20.22 6.07 7.72
C ASN A 74 19.53 4.83 7.15
N ILE A 75 18.69 5.03 6.14
CA ILE A 75 17.91 3.96 5.51
C ILE A 75 18.73 3.30 4.40
N VAL A 76 18.76 1.97 4.37
CA VAL A 76 19.40 1.19 3.31
C VAL A 76 18.38 0.64 2.31
N HIS A 77 18.85 0.19 1.15
CA HIS A 77 17.98 -0.31 0.07
C HIS A 77 17.05 -1.45 0.52
N SER A 78 17.51 -2.34 1.41
CA SER A 78 16.69 -3.43 1.94
C SER A 78 15.55 -2.97 2.87
N GLN A 79 15.51 -1.67 3.21
CA GLN A 79 14.47 -1.05 4.03
C GLN A 79 13.55 -0.14 3.19
N TRP A 80 13.70 -0.10 1.87
CA TRP A 80 12.79 0.62 1.00
C TRP A 80 11.44 -0.07 0.94
N LEU A 81 10.40 0.72 0.62
CA LEU A 81 9.08 0.16 0.35
C LEU A 81 9.15 -0.67 -0.93
N ASP A 82 8.83 -1.96 -0.83
CA ASP A 82 8.70 -2.88 -1.94
C ASP A 82 7.22 -3.26 -2.16
N LYS A 83 6.80 -3.23 -3.42
CA LYS A 83 5.39 -3.42 -3.76
C LYS A 83 4.87 -4.81 -3.38
N LEU A 84 5.70 -5.86 -3.56
CA LEU A 84 5.28 -7.25 -3.36
C LEU A 84 5.31 -7.63 -1.88
N SER A 85 6.30 -7.11 -1.16
CA SER A 85 6.56 -7.46 0.23
C SER A 85 5.63 -6.72 1.20
N GLN A 86 5.37 -5.43 0.98
CA GLN A 86 4.64 -4.58 1.92
C GLN A 86 3.21 -4.22 1.49
N GLY A 87 2.85 -4.38 0.22
CA GLY A 87 1.57 -3.91 -0.33
C GLY A 87 0.34 -4.46 0.42
N GLN A 88 0.35 -5.75 0.76
CA GLN A 88 -0.76 -6.36 1.48
C GLN A 88 -0.87 -5.87 2.93
N VAL A 89 0.25 -5.57 3.59
CA VAL A 89 0.27 -5.05 4.97
C VAL A 89 -0.37 -3.66 4.99
N LEU A 90 0.03 -2.78 4.07
CA LEU A 90 -0.54 -1.45 3.91
C LEU A 90 -2.05 -1.49 3.67
N ALA A 91 -2.52 -2.39 2.80
CA ALA A 91 -3.95 -2.50 2.51
C ALA A 91 -4.74 -2.92 3.74
N ASN A 92 -4.23 -3.88 4.53
CA ASN A 92 -4.91 -4.36 5.72
C ASN A 92 -4.96 -3.32 6.84
N ILE A 93 -3.82 -2.71 7.20
CA ILE A 93 -3.76 -1.79 8.35
C ILE A 93 -4.54 -0.51 8.11
N TYR A 94 -4.57 0.00 6.87
CA TYR A 94 -5.28 1.23 6.54
C TYR A 94 -6.67 0.99 5.94
N ILE A 95 -7.09 -0.27 5.79
CA ILE A 95 -8.40 -0.67 5.25
C ILE A 95 -8.70 0.07 3.93
N ARG A 96 -7.71 0.12 3.04
CA ARG A 96 -7.76 0.87 1.78
C ARG A 96 -7.13 0.08 0.63
N PRO A 97 -7.62 0.25 -0.61
CA PRO A 97 -6.90 -0.27 -1.77
C PRO A 97 -5.55 0.43 -1.93
N ILE A 98 -4.48 -0.36 -2.06
CA ILE A 98 -3.13 0.16 -2.32
C ILE A 98 -2.77 -0.15 -3.75
N VAL A 99 -2.62 0.89 -4.55
CA VAL A 99 -2.34 0.80 -5.98
C VAL A 99 -0.89 1.17 -6.22
N PHE A 100 -0.13 0.22 -6.77
CA PHE A 100 1.20 0.48 -7.29
C PHE A 100 1.10 0.66 -8.80
N LEU A 101 1.57 1.80 -9.29
CA LEU A 101 1.64 2.14 -10.71
C LEU A 101 3.09 2.12 -11.17
N SER A 102 3.35 1.58 -12.36
CA SER A 102 4.63 1.76 -13.04
C SER A 102 4.46 1.58 -14.55
N ALA A 103 5.47 2.01 -15.31
CA ALA A 103 5.50 1.80 -16.76
C ALA A 103 5.57 0.31 -17.18
N LYS A 104 6.02 -0.58 -16.27
CA LYS A 104 6.17 -2.01 -16.57
C LYS A 104 4.95 -2.82 -16.14
N GLU A 105 4.50 -2.59 -14.92
CA GLU A 105 3.42 -3.35 -14.30
C GLU A 105 2.75 -2.50 -13.22
N SER A 106 1.42 -2.57 -13.19
CA SER A 106 0.60 -1.93 -12.16
C SER A 106 -0.27 -2.98 -11.48
N ASN A 107 -0.41 -2.87 -10.16
CA ASN A 107 -1.12 -3.85 -9.35
C ASN A 107 -1.81 -3.21 -8.14
N THR A 108 -2.88 -3.84 -7.70
CA THR A 108 -3.68 -3.40 -6.55
C THR A 108 -3.67 -4.47 -5.46
N TYR A 109 -3.50 -4.04 -4.21
CA TYR A 109 -3.78 -4.84 -3.02
C TYR A 109 -5.07 -4.37 -2.38
N LEU A 110 -5.93 -5.32 -2.02
CA LEU A 110 -7.15 -5.06 -1.29
C LEU A 110 -7.01 -5.53 0.16
N PRO A 111 -7.72 -4.92 1.12
CA PRO A 111 -7.81 -5.46 2.46
C PRO A 111 -8.40 -6.88 2.43
N LEU A 112 -7.78 -7.81 3.15
CA LEU A 112 -8.20 -9.21 3.20
C LEU A 112 -9.13 -9.51 4.39
N ARG A 113 -9.11 -8.67 5.43
CA ARG A 113 -9.86 -8.91 6.68
C ARG A 113 -11.08 -8.02 6.85
N SER A 114 -10.95 -6.74 6.49
CA SER A 114 -12.00 -5.73 6.65
C SER A 114 -12.65 -5.39 5.31
N GLY A 115 -13.94 -5.09 5.32
CA GLY A 115 -14.69 -4.64 4.17
C GLY A 115 -14.53 -3.13 3.91
N PRO A 116 -15.07 -2.62 2.79
CA PRO A 116 -15.07 -1.19 2.50
C PRO A 116 -15.86 -0.37 3.52
N ASP A 117 -16.92 -0.95 4.11
CA ASP A 117 -17.76 -0.28 5.11
C ASP A 117 -17.04 -0.10 6.47
N ASP A 118 -15.94 -0.84 6.68
CA ASP A 118 -15.07 -0.69 7.85
C ASP A 118 -14.01 0.42 7.65
N SER A 119 -13.99 1.08 6.49
CA SER A 119 -13.01 2.10 6.13
C SER A 119 -13.59 3.50 6.32
N ASP A 120 -12.92 4.33 7.12
CA ASP A 120 -13.26 5.77 7.22
C ASP A 120 -13.05 6.50 5.88
N ASN A 121 -12.17 5.97 5.03
CA ASN A 121 -11.90 6.50 3.70
C ASN A 121 -11.53 5.37 2.73
N PRO A 122 -12.49 4.80 1.99
CA PRO A 122 -12.23 3.65 1.13
C PRO A 122 -11.48 4.02 -0.17
N MET A 123 -11.10 5.29 -0.37
CA MET A 123 -10.45 5.72 -1.61
C MET A 123 -9.04 5.12 -1.74
N PRO A 124 -8.63 4.67 -2.93
CA PRO A 124 -7.30 4.07 -3.12
C PRO A 124 -6.15 5.05 -2.86
N ILE A 125 -5.01 4.51 -2.43
CA ILE A 125 -3.72 5.22 -2.38
C ILE A 125 -2.90 4.80 -3.61
N TYR A 126 -2.49 5.77 -4.42
CA TYR A 126 -1.74 5.52 -5.66
C TYR A 126 -0.26 5.85 -5.48
N LEU A 127 0.57 4.82 -5.40
CA LEU A 127 2.03 4.93 -5.38
C LEU A 127 2.55 4.73 -6.80
N LEU A 128 3.10 5.78 -7.40
CA LEU A 128 3.68 5.73 -8.74
C LEU A 128 5.21 5.56 -8.64
N HIS A 129 5.72 4.52 -9.28
CA HIS A 129 7.14 4.26 -9.38
C HIS A 129 7.75 5.04 -10.54
N VAL A 130 8.75 5.87 -10.25
CA VAL A 130 9.48 6.68 -11.24
C VAL A 130 10.97 6.36 -11.17
N ASN A 131 11.64 6.42 -12.33
CA ASN A 131 13.09 6.24 -12.49
C ASN A 131 13.70 4.94 -11.90
N GLY A 132 12.86 3.95 -11.57
CA GLY A 132 13.30 2.65 -11.07
C GLY A 132 13.70 2.60 -9.60
N ASN A 133 13.61 3.71 -8.86
CA ASN A 133 14.06 3.78 -7.47
C ASN A 133 13.28 4.78 -6.59
N HIS A 134 12.23 5.42 -7.10
CA HIS A 134 11.53 6.47 -6.38
C HIS A 134 10.02 6.30 -6.45
N TRP A 135 9.36 6.55 -5.32
CA TRP A 135 7.91 6.51 -5.19
C TRP A 135 7.38 7.94 -5.02
N VAL A 136 6.39 8.30 -5.83
CA VAL A 136 5.61 9.52 -5.66
C VAL A 136 4.14 9.16 -5.40
N LEU A 137 3.43 10.02 -4.66
CA LEU A 137 2.00 9.86 -4.43
C LEU A 137 1.26 10.51 -5.59
N ALA A 138 0.55 9.71 -6.39
CA ALA A 138 -0.22 10.22 -7.52
C ALA A 138 -1.63 10.65 -7.07
N HIS A 139 -2.02 11.88 -7.41
CA HIS A 139 -3.38 12.35 -7.27
C HIS A 139 -4.18 11.99 -8.52
N MET A 140 -5.18 11.15 -8.33
CA MET A 140 -6.03 10.64 -9.39
C MET A 140 -7.38 11.34 -9.38
N GLU A 141 -7.73 11.97 -10.49
CA GLU A 141 -9.10 12.37 -10.78
C GLU A 141 -9.87 11.19 -11.36
N GLY A 142 -11.03 10.92 -10.76
CA GLY A 142 -11.94 9.87 -11.20
C GLY A 142 -12.80 10.34 -12.38
N VAL A 143 -13.22 9.39 -13.23
CA VAL A 143 -14.25 9.65 -14.23
C VAL A 143 -15.59 9.48 -13.52
N GLU A 144 -16.39 10.54 -13.45
CA GLU A 144 -17.64 10.55 -12.68
C GLU A 144 -17.46 10.09 -11.22
N GLY A 145 -16.32 10.46 -10.62
CA GLY A 145 -15.95 10.08 -9.25
C GLY A 145 -15.31 8.69 -9.12
N VAL A 146 -15.31 7.86 -10.17
CA VAL A 146 -14.72 6.52 -10.14
C VAL A 146 -13.25 6.57 -10.53
N LYS A 147 -12.36 6.14 -9.63
CA LYS A 147 -10.91 6.09 -9.89
C LYS A 147 -10.50 4.74 -10.49
N PRO A 148 -9.56 4.71 -11.46
CA PRO A 148 -9.15 3.47 -12.11
C PRO A 148 -8.42 2.56 -11.13
N ILE A 149 -8.64 1.25 -11.25
CA ILE A 149 -8.05 0.21 -10.41
C ILE A 149 -7.30 -0.77 -11.32
N PRO A 150 -5.96 -0.82 -11.27
CA PRO A 150 -5.20 -1.87 -11.93
C PRO A 150 -5.55 -3.26 -11.39
N PRO A 151 -5.14 -4.34 -12.08
CA PRO A 151 -5.40 -5.72 -11.66
C PRO A 151 -5.06 -5.98 -10.20
N VAL A 152 -5.92 -6.72 -9.52
CA VAL A 152 -5.75 -7.07 -8.10
C VAL A 152 -4.84 -8.30 -7.98
N ILE A 153 -3.81 -8.19 -7.14
CA ILE A 153 -3.04 -9.37 -6.70
C ILE A 153 -3.84 -10.01 -5.56
N SER A 154 -4.41 -11.18 -5.81
CA SER A 154 -5.35 -11.82 -4.88
C SER A 154 -4.76 -13.03 -4.16
N ALA A 155 -4.82 -13.02 -2.83
CA ALA A 155 -4.62 -14.20 -1.98
C ALA A 155 -6.00 -14.79 -1.59
N THR A 156 -6.69 -15.40 -2.56
CA THR A 156 -8.12 -15.77 -2.48
C THR A 156 -8.51 -16.64 -1.27
N ARG A 157 -7.56 -17.40 -0.70
CA ARG A 157 -7.81 -18.35 0.39
C ARG A 157 -7.86 -17.71 1.79
N MET A 158 -7.48 -16.44 1.93
CA MET A 158 -7.39 -15.74 3.21
C MET A 158 -8.34 -14.53 3.33
N VAL A 159 -9.27 -14.39 2.37
CA VAL A 159 -10.22 -13.27 2.33
C VAL A 159 -11.42 -13.55 3.25
N SER A 160 -11.71 -12.64 4.18
CA SER A 160 -12.90 -12.70 5.04
C SER A 160 -14.19 -12.51 4.24
N ARG A 161 -15.35 -12.72 4.89
CA ARG A 161 -16.65 -12.47 4.23
C ARG A 161 -16.86 -10.99 3.92
N SER A 162 -16.56 -10.09 4.87
CA SER A 162 -16.68 -8.64 4.69
C SER A 162 -15.71 -8.12 3.62
N ALA A 163 -14.47 -8.61 3.60
CA ALA A 163 -13.48 -8.20 2.61
C ALA A 163 -13.87 -8.54 1.16
N LYS A 164 -14.73 -9.57 0.93
CA LYS A 164 -15.23 -9.86 -0.42
C LYS A 164 -16.05 -8.72 -1.03
N HIS A 165 -16.62 -7.84 -0.21
CA HIS A 165 -17.37 -6.68 -0.69
C HIS A 165 -16.49 -5.66 -1.43
N TRP A 166 -15.17 -5.69 -1.23
CA TRP A 166 -14.24 -4.90 -2.04
C TRP A 166 -14.37 -5.19 -3.53
N ASN A 167 -14.67 -6.43 -3.92
CA ASN A 167 -14.84 -6.78 -5.34
C ASN A 167 -15.90 -5.90 -6.00
N ASN A 168 -17.07 -5.76 -5.35
CA ASN A 168 -18.15 -4.90 -5.84
C ASN A 168 -17.75 -3.43 -5.81
N HIS A 169 -17.07 -3.00 -4.75
CA HIS A 169 -16.62 -1.62 -4.57
C HIS A 169 -15.68 -1.15 -5.69
N ILE A 170 -14.84 -2.04 -6.22
CA ILE A 170 -13.84 -1.67 -7.25
C ILE A 170 -14.28 -1.97 -8.70
N LEU A 171 -15.46 -2.55 -8.93
CA LEU A 171 -15.87 -2.99 -10.28
C LEU A 171 -15.78 -1.87 -11.33
N GLY A 172 -16.30 -0.68 -11.01
CA GLY A 172 -16.23 0.47 -11.91
C GLY A 172 -14.77 0.88 -12.19
N GLY A 173 -13.91 0.85 -11.17
CA GLY A 173 -12.49 1.18 -11.31
C GLY A 173 -11.73 0.19 -12.17
N LEU A 174 -12.04 -1.11 -12.06
CA LEU A 174 -11.47 -2.15 -12.91
C LEU A 174 -11.87 -1.96 -14.37
N ALA A 175 -13.16 -1.72 -14.63
CA ALA A 175 -13.67 -1.46 -15.98
C ALA A 175 -13.00 -0.24 -16.63
N LEU A 176 -12.81 0.84 -15.87
CA LEU A 176 -12.10 2.04 -16.34
C LEU A 176 -10.61 1.79 -16.66
N TYR A 177 -9.97 0.83 -16.00
CA TYR A 177 -8.58 0.49 -16.27
C TYR A 177 -8.45 -0.39 -17.52
N GLN A 178 -9.38 -1.32 -17.72
CA GLN A 178 -9.38 -2.25 -18.87
C GLN A 178 -9.87 -1.61 -20.17
N GLY A 179 -10.70 -0.57 -20.09
CA GLY A 179 -11.17 0.18 -21.25
C GLY A 179 -10.15 1.17 -21.83
N LYS A 180 -8.89 1.12 -21.38
CA LYS A 180 -7.76 1.89 -21.90
C LYS A 180 -6.79 0.99 -22.62
#